data_AF-A0A519CWY7-F1
#
_entry.id   AF-A0A519CWY7-F1
#
_cell.length_a   1.000
_cell.length_b   1.000
_cell.length_c   1.000
_cell.angle_alpha   90.00
_cell.angle_beta   90.00
_cell.angle_gamma   90.00
#
_symmetry.space_group_name_H-M   'P 1'
#
loop_
_entity.id
_entity.type
_entity.pdbx_description
1 polymer ?
#
loop_
_entity_poly.entity_id
_entity_poly.type
_entity_poly.pdbx_seq_one_letter_code
_entity_poly.pdbx_strand_id
1 'polypeptide(L)'
;MNDLRILTLHHDMPDVKSYTTILFEKILPILKSKNKVHITWLIHKNEKIEKKGKISNDITILDIHDFDNAVQVIQKVKPNLVYVMPGLNAPDYALALSAKYFGIPVIGGEIGIEFCRKNIKIQFLKSLITQFFQKSTSSHNTKKSQLMGKGKFFIYKNKFLVKTQMAIKQNKLKIIKEIFWLFFMYISRSRNIF
;
A
#
# COMPACT_ATOMS: atom_id res chain seq x y z
N MET A 1 -20.91 -22.61 -3.96
CA MET A 1 -20.04 -22.04 -2.91
C MET A 1 -19.32 -20.85 -3.52
N ASN A 2 -19.52 -19.63 -3.00
CA ASN A 2 -18.93 -18.43 -3.63
C ASN A 2 -17.43 -18.39 -3.35
N ASP A 3 -16.63 -18.20 -4.41
CA ASP A 3 -15.17 -18.06 -4.36
C ASP A 3 -14.82 -16.62 -3.99
N LEU A 4 -14.17 -16.41 -2.85
CA LEU A 4 -13.74 -15.11 -2.34
C LEU A 4 -12.25 -14.92 -2.64
N ARG A 5 -11.94 -14.02 -3.57
CA ARG A 5 -10.59 -13.70 -4.04
C ARG A 5 -10.22 -12.30 -3.57
N ILE A 6 -9.50 -12.25 -2.46
CA ILE A 6 -9.12 -11.02 -1.77
C ILE A 6 -7.75 -10.58 -2.27
N LEU A 7 -7.62 -9.34 -2.69
CA LEU A 7 -6.33 -8.70 -2.92
C LEU A 7 -6.06 -7.69 -1.82
N THR A 8 -4.91 -7.83 -1.15
CA THR A 8 -4.48 -6.94 -0.08
C THR A 8 -3.07 -6.45 -0.34
N LEU A 9 -2.79 -5.21 0.04
CA LEU A 9 -1.47 -4.64 0.02
C LEU A 9 -0.80 -4.81 1.41
N HIS A 10 0.49 -5.14 1.45
CA HIS A 10 1.22 -5.21 2.71
C HIS A 10 2.68 -4.73 2.59
N HIS A 11 3.21 -4.12 3.64
CA HIS A 11 4.56 -3.54 3.64
C HIS A 11 5.66 -4.58 3.92
N ASP A 12 5.28 -5.78 4.36
CA ASP A 12 6.19 -6.90 4.59
C ASP A 12 5.59 -8.23 4.09
N MET A 13 6.31 -9.34 4.25
CA MET A 13 5.82 -10.68 3.99
C MET A 13 4.70 -11.05 4.99
N PRO A 14 3.72 -11.87 4.60
CA PRO A 14 2.54 -12.14 5.41
C PRO A 14 2.80 -12.94 6.70
N ASP A 15 4.01 -13.51 6.86
CA ASP A 15 4.49 -14.15 8.09
C ASP A 15 4.96 -13.14 9.15
N VAL A 16 5.20 -11.88 8.77
CA VAL A 16 5.54 -10.82 9.71
C VAL A 16 4.28 -10.27 10.38
N LYS A 17 4.29 -10.22 11.72
CA LYS A 17 3.16 -9.72 12.49
C LYS A 17 2.94 -8.23 12.26
N SER A 18 1.71 -7.88 11.89
CA SER A 18 1.20 -6.54 11.70
C SER A 18 -0.30 -6.53 11.99
N TYR A 19 -0.91 -5.34 12.07
CA TYR A 19 -2.36 -5.23 12.19
C TYR A 19 -3.09 -6.03 11.09
N THR A 20 -2.67 -5.89 9.83
CA THR A 20 -3.31 -6.56 8.69
C THR A 20 -3.12 -8.08 8.73
N THR A 21 -1.93 -8.57 9.06
CA THR A 21 -1.68 -10.02 9.13
C THR A 21 -2.41 -10.66 10.30
N ILE A 22 -2.49 -9.99 11.46
CA ILE A 22 -3.29 -10.44 12.61
C ILE A 22 -4.78 -10.44 12.27
N LEU A 23 -5.29 -9.38 11.63
CA LEU A 23 -6.68 -9.33 11.18
C LEU A 23 -7.00 -10.54 10.31
N PHE A 24 -6.21 -10.78 9.27
CA PHE A 24 -6.42 -11.92 8.38
C PHE A 24 -6.28 -13.26 9.11
N GLU A 25 -5.29 -13.44 9.99
CA GLU A 25 -5.12 -14.65 10.81
C GLU A 25 -6.40 -14.99 11.57
N LYS A 26 -7.08 -13.99 12.15
CA LYS A 26 -8.31 -14.21 12.93
C LYS A 26 -9.56 -14.40 12.08
N ILE A 27 -9.71 -13.69 10.97
CA ILE A 27 -10.92 -13.77 10.13
C ILE A 27 -10.87 -14.90 9.10
N LEU A 28 -9.69 -15.31 8.64
CA LEU A 28 -9.52 -16.35 7.61
C LEU A 28 -10.25 -17.66 7.94
N PRO A 29 -10.12 -18.24 9.16
CA PRO A 29 -10.83 -19.46 9.50
C PRO A 29 -12.36 -19.30 9.40
N ILE A 30 -12.88 -18.15 9.83
CA ILE A 30 -14.31 -17.84 9.79
C ILE A 30 -14.78 -17.75 8.34
N LEU A 31 -14.05 -17.01 7.49
CA LEU A 31 -14.39 -16.89 6.07
C LEU A 31 -14.30 -18.24 5.35
N LYS A 32 -13.28 -19.06 5.64
CA LYS A 32 -13.08 -20.38 5.06
C LYS A 32 -14.16 -21.40 5.43
N SER A 33 -14.80 -21.24 6.59
CA SER A 33 -15.93 -22.09 6.98
C SER A 33 -17.18 -21.89 6.11
N LYS A 34 -17.27 -20.76 5.38
CA LYS A 34 -18.45 -20.38 4.57
C LYS A 34 -18.14 -20.31 3.07
N ASN A 35 -16.89 -20.06 2.71
CA ASN A 35 -16.47 -19.73 1.36
C ASN A 35 -15.13 -20.41 1.02
N LYS A 36 -14.90 -20.65 -0.28
CA LYS A 36 -13.54 -20.88 -0.75
C LYS A 36 -12.83 -19.52 -0.74
N VAL A 37 -11.70 -19.40 -0.04
CA VAL A 37 -11.01 -18.12 0.13
C VAL A 37 -9.61 -18.22 -0.43
N HIS A 38 -9.25 -17.30 -1.32
CA HIS A 38 -7.90 -17.09 -1.81
C HIS A 38 -7.46 -15.65 -1.54
N ILE A 39 -6.32 -15.47 -0.89
CA ILE A 39 -5.72 -14.16 -0.62
C ILE A 39 -4.47 -13.98 -1.47
N THR A 40 -4.46 -12.91 -2.25
CA THR A 40 -3.25 -12.41 -2.90
C THR A 40 -2.68 -11.24 -2.11
N TRP A 41 -1.45 -11.39 -1.64
CA TRP A 41 -0.68 -10.36 -0.97
C TRP A 41 0.22 -9.65 -1.97
N LEU A 42 -0.05 -8.37 -2.21
CA LEU A 42 0.86 -7.50 -2.95
C LEU A 42 1.82 -6.83 -1.97
N ILE A 43 3.10 -7.22 -2.01
CA ILE A 43 4.11 -6.73 -1.08
C ILE A 43 4.76 -5.48 -1.63
N HIS A 44 4.80 -4.41 -0.83
CA HIS A 44 5.49 -3.17 -1.15
C HIS A 44 6.65 -2.90 -0.18
N LYS A 45 7.81 -3.49 -0.47
CA LYS A 45 9.07 -3.19 0.21
C LYS A 45 9.93 -2.24 -0.60
N ASN A 46 10.98 -1.70 0.01
CA ASN A 46 12.01 -0.92 -0.67
C ASN A 46 13.09 -1.79 -1.36
N GLU A 47 12.84 -3.09 -1.43
CA GLU A 47 13.67 -4.13 -2.06
C GLU A 47 12.75 -5.17 -2.71
N LYS A 48 13.27 -5.88 -3.71
CA LYS A 48 12.53 -6.98 -4.33
C LYS A 48 12.43 -8.16 -3.37
N ILE A 49 11.30 -8.85 -3.39
CA ILE A 49 11.11 -10.08 -2.64
C ILE A 49 11.58 -11.29 -3.46
N GLU A 50 12.27 -12.22 -2.80
CA GLU A 50 12.75 -13.47 -3.43
C GLU A 50 11.63 -14.51 -3.53
N LYS A 51 10.81 -14.63 -2.47
CA LYS A 51 9.69 -15.58 -2.39
C LYS A 51 8.42 -14.96 -2.98
N LYS A 52 8.13 -15.31 -4.23
CA LYS A 52 6.90 -14.89 -4.94
C LYS A 52 6.17 -16.07 -5.56
N GLY A 53 4.90 -15.89 -5.86
CA GLY A 53 4.02 -16.91 -6.44
C GLY A 53 3.10 -17.57 -5.40
N LYS A 54 2.58 -18.74 -5.76
CA LYS A 54 1.62 -19.48 -4.94
C LYS A 54 2.36 -20.17 -3.79
N ILE A 55 2.10 -19.75 -2.55
CA ILE A 55 2.70 -20.33 -1.34
C ILE A 55 1.86 -21.50 -0.83
N SER A 56 0.54 -21.40 -0.98
CA SER A 56 -0.41 -22.46 -0.66
C SER A 56 -1.63 -22.36 -1.58
N ASN A 57 -2.59 -23.28 -1.45
CA ASN A 57 -3.84 -23.22 -2.24
C ASN A 57 -4.63 -21.92 -2.05
N ASP A 58 -4.46 -21.28 -0.89
CA ASP A 58 -5.26 -20.14 -0.47
C ASP A 58 -4.44 -18.84 -0.44
N ILE A 59 -3.14 -18.89 -0.76
CA ILE A 59 -2.23 -17.75 -0.61
C ILE A 59 -1.31 -17.62 -1.82
N THR A 60 -1.33 -16.43 -2.43
CA THR A 60 -0.37 -15.98 -3.44
C THR A 60 0.34 -14.73 -2.95
N ILE A 61 1.64 -14.63 -3.20
CA ILE A 61 2.45 -13.44 -2.91
C ILE A 61 2.97 -12.85 -4.21
N LEU A 62 2.80 -11.54 -4.38
CA LEU A 62 3.26 -10.75 -5.51
C LEU A 62 4.16 -9.62 -5.03
N ASP A 63 5.12 -9.22 -5.86
CA ASP A 63 5.98 -8.07 -5.62
C ASP A 63 5.42 -6.85 -6.37
N ILE A 64 5.27 -5.71 -5.69
CA ILE A 64 4.87 -4.46 -6.33
C ILE A 64 5.84 -4.03 -7.44
N HIS A 65 7.11 -4.40 -7.37
CA HIS A 65 8.12 -4.06 -8.37
C HIS A 65 7.93 -4.77 -9.72
N ASP A 66 7.08 -5.79 -9.77
CA ASP A 66 6.73 -6.49 -11.01
C ASP A 66 5.59 -5.79 -11.77
N PHE A 67 5.09 -4.66 -11.27
CA PHE A 67 3.97 -3.91 -11.86
C PHE A 67 4.26 -2.42 -11.97
N ASP A 68 3.82 -1.82 -13.08
CA ASP A 68 3.92 -0.37 -13.27
C ASP A 68 2.86 0.41 -12.48
N ASN A 69 1.69 -0.19 -12.27
CA ASN A 69 0.53 0.45 -11.67
C ASN A 69 -0.48 -0.58 -11.12
N ALA A 70 -1.46 -0.13 -10.35
CA ALA A 70 -2.47 -1.00 -9.75
C ALA A 70 -3.50 -1.55 -10.74
N VAL A 71 -3.63 -0.98 -11.94
CA VAL A 71 -4.51 -1.53 -12.99
C VAL A 71 -3.96 -2.87 -13.47
N GLN A 72 -2.64 -2.94 -13.71
CA GLN A 72 -1.97 -4.20 -14.09
C GLN A 72 -2.12 -5.27 -13.00
N VAL A 73 -2.01 -4.89 -11.72
CA VAL A 73 -2.22 -5.81 -10.59
C VAL A 73 -3.63 -6.38 -10.64
N ILE A 74 -4.67 -5.54 -10.72
CA ILE A 74 -6.05 -6.00 -10.73
C ILE A 74 -6.35 -6.87 -11.95
N GLN A 75 -5.84 -6.52 -13.13
CA GLN A 75 -5.99 -7.32 -14.34
C GLN A 75 -5.33 -8.70 -14.22
N LYS A 76 -4.17 -8.78 -13.55
CA LYS A 76 -3.43 -10.02 -13.32
C LYS A 76 -4.13 -10.91 -12.29
N VAL A 77 -4.55 -10.33 -11.16
CA VAL A 77 -5.09 -11.06 -10.00
C VAL A 77 -6.58 -11.38 -10.17
N LYS A 78 -7.34 -10.50 -10.81
CA LYS A 78 -8.80 -10.54 -10.96
C LYS A 78 -9.52 -10.78 -9.61
N PRO A 79 -9.25 -9.98 -8.57
CA PRO A 79 -9.92 -10.13 -7.29
C PRO A 79 -11.41 -9.78 -7.39
N ASN A 80 -12.21 -10.25 -6.45
CA ASN A 80 -13.59 -9.79 -6.26
C ASN A 80 -13.80 -9.05 -4.93
N LEU A 81 -12.73 -8.86 -4.17
CA LEU A 81 -12.67 -8.01 -2.99
C LEU A 81 -11.27 -7.44 -2.88
N VAL A 82 -11.17 -6.14 -2.59
CA VAL A 82 -9.90 -5.50 -2.25
C VAL A 82 -9.94 -5.08 -0.79
N TYR A 83 -8.90 -5.45 -0.04
CA TYR A 83 -8.68 -4.91 1.30
C TYR A 83 -7.55 -3.88 1.22
N VAL A 84 -7.81 -2.68 1.74
CA VAL A 84 -6.79 -1.63 1.89
C VAL A 84 -6.60 -1.30 3.36
N MET A 85 -5.34 -1.12 3.76
CA MET A 85 -5.06 -0.74 5.14
C MET A 85 -5.41 0.74 5.34
N PRO A 86 -6.05 1.10 6.45
CA PRO A 86 -6.30 2.51 6.74
C PRO A 86 -5.01 3.30 6.91
N GLY A 87 -4.87 4.39 6.15
CA GLY A 87 -3.76 5.34 6.31
C GLY A 87 -3.38 6.11 5.04
N LEU A 88 -2.31 6.90 5.16
CA LEU A 88 -1.76 7.71 4.06
C LEU A 88 -0.67 6.94 3.31
N ASN A 89 -1.06 5.90 2.57
CA ASN A 89 -0.12 5.13 1.75
C ASN A 89 -0.55 5.16 0.28
N ALA A 90 0.31 5.74 -0.57
CA ALA A 90 0.00 5.94 -1.98
C ALA A 90 -0.36 4.64 -2.74
N PRO A 91 0.27 3.48 -2.49
CA PRO A 91 -0.11 2.25 -3.18
C PRO A 91 -1.45 1.66 -2.71
N ASP A 92 -1.84 1.84 -1.43
CA ASP A 92 -3.18 1.47 -0.95
C ASP A 92 -4.25 2.31 -1.69
N TYR A 93 -4.02 3.61 -1.80
CA TYR A 93 -4.91 4.50 -2.55
C TYR A 93 -4.97 4.15 -4.04
N ALA A 94 -3.83 3.82 -4.65
CA ALA A 94 -3.78 3.35 -6.03
C ALA A 94 -4.62 2.08 -6.23
N LEU A 95 -4.52 1.14 -5.28
CA LEU A 95 -5.29 -0.10 -5.32
C LEU A 95 -6.79 0.15 -5.17
N ALA A 96 -7.20 1.02 -4.23
CA ALA A 96 -8.60 1.42 -4.06
C ALA A 96 -9.17 2.12 -5.31
N LEU A 97 -8.41 3.03 -5.93
CA LEU A 97 -8.80 3.69 -7.18
C LEU A 97 -8.99 2.70 -8.33
N SER A 98 -8.05 1.76 -8.48
CA SER A 98 -8.13 0.72 -9.50
C SER A 98 -9.33 -0.20 -9.25
N ALA A 99 -9.58 -0.60 -8.00
CA ALA A 99 -10.72 -1.44 -7.63
C ALA A 99 -12.04 -0.75 -7.98
N LYS A 100 -12.18 0.53 -7.63
CA LYS A 100 -13.32 1.36 -8.00
C LYS A 100 -13.51 1.44 -9.52
N TYR A 101 -12.43 1.60 -10.29
CA TYR A 101 -12.49 1.62 -11.75
C TYR A 101 -13.03 0.32 -12.35
N PHE A 102 -12.73 -0.83 -11.73
CA PHE A 102 -13.23 -2.15 -12.15
C PHE A 102 -14.56 -2.56 -11.48
N GLY A 103 -15.17 -1.70 -10.66
CA GLY A 103 -16.41 -2.05 -9.94
C GLY A 103 -16.21 -3.12 -8.86
N ILE A 104 -14.99 -3.28 -8.34
CA ILE A 104 -14.66 -4.27 -7.29
C ILE A 104 -14.87 -3.62 -5.92
N PRO A 105 -15.59 -4.25 -4.99
CA PRO A 105 -15.78 -3.71 -3.65
C PRO A 105 -14.45 -3.60 -2.90
N VAL A 106 -14.30 -2.49 -2.16
CA VAL A 106 -13.15 -2.22 -1.31
C VAL A 106 -13.61 -2.21 0.15
N ILE A 107 -12.90 -2.96 0.99
CA ILE A 107 -13.10 -2.96 2.45
C ILE A 107 -11.82 -2.50 3.15
N GLY A 108 -11.97 -1.98 4.36
CA GLY A 108 -10.91 -1.31 5.10
C GLY A 108 -11.36 0.07 5.52
N GLY A 109 -10.45 0.84 6.13
CA GLY A 109 -10.76 2.19 6.56
C GLY A 109 -10.23 3.23 5.58
N GLU A 110 -11.05 4.20 5.20
CA GLU A 110 -10.56 5.58 5.17
C GLU A 110 -10.37 5.96 6.64
N ILE A 111 -9.15 5.87 7.19
CA ILE A 111 -8.90 6.72 8.36
C ILE A 111 -8.93 8.14 7.83
N GLY A 112 -10.04 8.78 8.16
CA GLY A 112 -10.36 10.14 7.87
C GLY A 112 -9.18 11.06 8.16
N ILE A 113 -9.16 12.08 7.35
CA ILE A 113 -8.30 13.26 7.37
C ILE A 113 -8.44 14.05 8.69
N GLU A 114 -9.05 13.49 9.74
CA GLU A 114 -9.30 14.17 11.02
C GLU A 114 -8.06 14.35 11.90
N PHE A 115 -6.89 13.88 11.47
CA PHE A 115 -5.62 14.13 12.17
C PHE A 115 -4.79 15.30 11.63
N CYS A 116 -5.32 16.13 10.72
CA CYS A 116 -4.65 17.36 10.29
C CYS A 116 -5.14 18.59 11.06
N ARG A 117 -4.81 18.69 12.36
CA ARG A 117 -4.94 19.94 13.13
C ARG A 117 -3.62 20.74 13.13
N LYS A 118 -3.75 22.04 12.89
CA LYS A 118 -2.72 23.03 12.50
C LYS A 118 -1.48 23.12 13.42
N ASN A 119 -0.34 23.30 12.75
CA ASN A 119 0.84 24.15 13.02
C ASN A 119 2.15 23.40 12.71
N ILE A 120 2.64 23.55 11.49
CA ILE A 120 3.94 23.05 11.03
C ILE A 120 5.03 24.04 11.49
N LYS A 121 5.95 23.61 12.37
CA LYS A 121 7.17 24.39 12.66
C LYS A 121 8.24 24.05 11.60
N ILE A 122 8.92 25.06 11.07
CA ILE A 122 9.97 24.96 10.03
C ILE A 122 11.09 23.95 10.39
N GLN A 123 11.39 23.78 11.68
CA GLN A 123 12.39 22.83 12.17
C GLN A 123 12.00 21.36 11.94
N PHE A 124 10.69 21.04 11.91
CA PHE A 124 10.20 19.69 11.57
C PHE A 124 10.24 19.42 10.07
N LEU A 125 10.00 20.44 9.25
CA LEU A 125 10.17 20.30 7.81
C LEU A 125 11.63 19.93 7.47
N LYS A 126 12.61 20.55 8.16
CA LYS A 126 14.02 20.17 8.05
C LYS A 126 14.26 18.71 8.45
N SER A 127 13.69 18.21 9.55
CA SER A 127 13.90 16.81 9.97
C SER A 127 13.27 15.80 9.01
N LEU A 128 12.10 16.10 8.44
CA LEU A 128 11.43 15.28 7.41
C LEU A 128 12.24 15.22 6.12
N ILE A 129 12.77 16.36 5.68
CA ILE A 129 13.67 16.45 4.54
C ILE A 129 14.94 15.64 4.81
N THR A 130 15.56 15.79 5.98
CA THR A 130 16.74 14.99 6.35
C THR A 130 16.43 13.49 6.36
N GLN A 131 15.30 13.06 6.93
CA GLN A 131 14.87 11.65 6.92
C GLN A 131 14.53 11.12 5.52
N PHE A 132 14.03 11.99 4.64
CA PHE A 132 13.76 11.66 3.24
C PHE A 132 15.06 11.41 2.47
N PHE A 133 16.10 12.22 2.73
CA PHE A 133 17.43 12.07 2.12
C PHE A 133 18.35 11.08 2.85
N GLN A 134 17.95 10.56 4.03
CA GLN A 134 18.68 9.49 4.69
C GLN A 134 18.69 8.22 3.82
N LYS A 135 19.89 7.71 3.55
CA LYS A 135 20.10 6.50 2.72
C LYS A 135 19.63 5.21 3.41
N SER A 136 19.44 5.18 4.73
CA SER A 136 19.16 3.95 5.49
C SER A 136 17.84 3.98 6.26
N THR A 137 17.10 2.87 6.19
CA THR A 137 16.23 2.41 7.29
C THR A 137 17.05 1.52 8.20
N SER A 138 16.78 1.56 9.51
CA SER A 138 17.27 0.56 10.47
C SER A 138 16.66 -0.80 10.14
N SER A 139 17.19 -1.48 9.12
CA SER A 139 16.88 -2.87 8.86
C SER A 139 17.59 -3.72 9.90
N HIS A 140 16.84 -4.58 10.59
CA HIS A 140 17.37 -5.59 11.51
C HIS A 140 18.24 -6.66 10.80
N ASN A 141 18.37 -6.58 9.47
CA ASN A 141 19.24 -7.43 8.66
C ASN A 141 20.20 -6.57 7.83
N THR A 142 21.47 -6.58 8.22
CA THR A 142 22.61 -5.92 7.55
C THR A 142 23.02 -6.60 6.24
N LYS A 143 22.43 -7.75 5.88
CA LYS A 143 22.85 -8.58 4.74
C LYS A 143 22.07 -8.37 3.44
N LYS A 144 20.93 -7.66 3.43
CA LYS A 144 20.18 -7.38 2.18
C LYS A 144 20.41 -5.95 1.70
N SER A 145 20.92 -5.81 0.48
CA SER A 145 21.13 -4.52 -0.17
C SER A 145 19.78 -3.89 -0.51
N GLN A 146 19.45 -2.79 0.17
CA GLN A 146 18.24 -2.01 -0.13
C GLN A 146 18.30 -1.50 -1.57
N LEU A 147 17.30 -1.85 -2.39
CA LEU A 147 17.21 -1.36 -3.76
C LEU A 147 16.95 0.16 -3.76
N MET A 148 16.22 0.65 -2.75
CA MET A 148 15.89 2.07 -2.58
C MET A 148 16.01 2.53 -1.11
N GLY A 149 16.62 3.69 -0.89
CA GLY A 149 16.51 4.43 0.38
C GLY A 149 15.11 5.05 0.57
N LYS A 150 14.82 5.59 1.76
CA LYS A 150 13.49 6.09 2.15
C LYS A 150 12.85 7.07 1.15
N GLY A 151 13.59 8.08 0.72
CA GLY A 151 13.09 9.08 -0.22
C GLY A 151 12.84 8.52 -1.62
N LYS A 152 13.75 7.69 -2.14
CA LYS A 152 13.57 6.99 -3.43
C LYS A 152 12.33 6.10 -3.39
N PHE A 153 12.11 5.38 -2.29
CA PHE A 153 10.94 4.54 -2.14
C PHE A 153 9.64 5.36 -1.98
N PHE A 154 9.67 6.51 -1.30
CA PHE A 154 8.54 7.43 -1.28
C PHE A 154 8.17 7.90 -2.70
N ILE A 155 9.16 8.31 -3.51
CA ILE A 155 8.93 8.70 -4.90
C ILE A 155 8.36 7.54 -5.70
N TYR A 156 8.90 6.32 -5.52
CA TYR A 156 8.39 5.11 -6.16
C TYR A 156 6.89 4.88 -5.88
N LYS A 157 6.49 4.93 -4.61
CA LYS A 157 5.09 4.73 -4.20
C LYS A 157 4.16 5.77 -4.83
N ASN A 158 4.56 7.04 -4.87
CA ASN A 158 3.77 8.10 -5.49
C ASN A 158 3.74 7.98 -7.02
N LYS A 159 4.86 7.57 -7.65
CA LYS A 159 4.91 7.30 -9.10
C LYS A 159 3.95 6.16 -9.48
N PHE A 160 3.87 5.12 -8.67
CA PHE A 160 2.92 4.02 -8.84
C PHE A 160 1.46 4.51 -8.80
N LEU A 161 1.13 5.40 -7.86
CA LEU A 161 -0.19 6.05 -7.79
C LEU A 161 -0.48 6.91 -9.03
N VAL A 162 0.46 7.76 -9.45
CA VAL A 162 0.29 8.62 -10.63
C VAL A 162 0.09 7.79 -11.90
N LYS A 163 0.91 6.75 -12.10
CA LYS A 163 0.75 5.81 -13.21
C LYS A 163 -0.62 5.13 -13.17
N THR A 164 -1.13 4.80 -11.99
CA THR A 164 -2.48 4.24 -11.81
C THR A 164 -3.56 5.23 -12.22
N GLN A 165 -3.51 6.47 -11.72
CA GLN A 165 -4.44 7.53 -12.08
C GLN A 165 -4.44 7.81 -13.59
N MET A 166 -3.27 7.80 -14.23
CA MET A 166 -3.14 7.91 -15.69
C MET A 166 -3.78 6.72 -16.41
N ALA A 167 -3.56 5.50 -15.93
CA ALA A 167 -4.10 4.27 -16.53
C ALA A 167 -5.64 4.23 -16.49
N ILE A 168 -6.26 4.76 -15.42
CA ILE A 168 -7.72 4.90 -15.31
C ILE A 168 -8.26 6.18 -15.96
N LYS A 169 -7.41 6.91 -16.72
CA LYS A 169 -7.75 8.16 -17.43
C LYS A 169 -8.32 9.26 -16.52
N GLN A 170 -7.83 9.34 -15.27
CA GLN A 170 -8.23 10.40 -14.35
C GLN A 170 -7.80 11.79 -14.89
N ASN A 171 -8.61 12.81 -14.64
CA ASN A 171 -8.34 14.17 -15.06
C ASN A 171 -6.98 14.67 -14.52
N LYS A 172 -6.15 15.28 -15.38
CA LYS A 172 -4.80 15.77 -15.04
C LYS A 172 -4.80 16.80 -13.90
N LEU A 173 -5.76 17.73 -13.86
CA LEU A 173 -5.88 18.71 -12.78
C LEU A 173 -6.20 18.04 -11.44
N LYS A 174 -7.05 17.01 -11.47
CA LYS A 174 -7.36 16.20 -10.29
C LYS A 174 -6.12 15.45 -9.78
N ILE A 175 -5.33 14.85 -10.69
CA ILE A 175 -4.06 14.20 -10.36
C ILE A 175 -3.12 15.20 -9.66
N ILE A 176 -2.92 16.39 -10.26
CA ILE A 176 -2.05 17.43 -9.70
C ILE A 176 -2.52 17.85 -8.30
N LYS A 177 -3.83 18.11 -8.15
CA LYS A 177 -4.44 18.47 -6.85
C LYS A 177 -4.22 17.40 -5.79
N GLU A 178 -4.45 16.13 -6.14
CA GLU A 178 -4.25 14.99 -5.23
C GLU A 178 -2.79 14.82 -4.82
N ILE A 179 -1.84 15.00 -5.75
CA ILE A 179 -0.40 14.99 -5.43
C ILE A 179 -0.07 16.10 -4.44
N PHE A 180 -0.46 17.35 -4.71
CA PHE A 180 -0.21 18.48 -3.79
C PHE A 180 -0.83 18.24 -2.42
N TRP A 181 -2.03 17.67 -2.38
CA TRP A 181 -2.73 17.39 -1.14
C TRP A 181 -2.06 16.24 -0.35
N LEU A 182 -1.59 15.18 -1.01
CA LEU A 182 -0.80 14.11 -0.37
C LEU A 182 0.53 14.64 0.18
N PHE A 183 1.24 15.49 -0.57
CA PHE A 183 2.45 16.16 -0.08
C PHE A 183 2.15 17.05 1.13
N PHE A 184 1.09 17.85 1.05
CA PHE A 184 0.66 18.71 2.15
C PHE A 184 0.31 17.89 3.40
N MET A 185 -0.42 16.79 3.27
CA MET A 185 -0.72 15.89 4.38
C MET A 185 0.52 15.21 4.95
N TYR A 186 1.45 14.77 4.12
CA TYR A 186 2.72 14.17 4.57
C TYR A 186 3.53 15.15 5.42
N ILE A 187 3.56 16.42 5.03
CA ILE A 187 4.21 17.49 5.80
C ILE A 187 3.40 17.84 7.07
N SER A 188 2.07 17.81 7.00
CA SER A 188 1.18 18.21 8.10
C SER A 188 1.02 17.15 9.20
N ARG A 189 1.31 15.87 8.93
CA ARG A 189 1.20 14.74 9.89
C ARG A 189 2.18 14.81 11.08
N SER A 190 2.99 15.87 11.19
CA SER A 190 4.05 16.05 12.19
C SER A 190 3.61 16.44 13.62
N ARG A 191 2.38 16.13 14.03
CA ARG A 191 1.96 16.20 15.45
C ARG A 191 1.13 14.97 15.78
N ASN A 192 1.43 14.34 16.91
CA ASN A 192 0.76 13.19 17.53
C ASN A 192 1.44 11.82 17.30
N ILE A 193 2.74 11.75 17.62
CA ILE A 193 3.29 10.56 18.29
C ILE A 193 3.69 11.04 19.69
N PHE A 194 2.71 11.16 20.57
CA PHE A 194 2.70 10.99 22.02
C PHE A 194 1.23 11.02 22.45
#